data_AF-A0A5N5JS91-F1
#
_entry.id   AF-A0A5N5JS91-F1
#
_cell.length_a   1.000
_cell.length_b   1.000
_cell.length_c   1.000
_cell.angle_alpha   90.00
_cell.angle_beta   90.00
_cell.angle_gamma   90.00
#
_symmetry.space_group_name_H-M   'P 1'
#
loop_
_entity.id
_entity.type
_entity.pdbx_description
1 polymer ?
#
loop_
_entity_poly.entity_id
_entity_poly.type
_entity_poly.pdbx_seq_one_letter_code
_entity_poly.pdbx_strand_id
1 'polypeptide(L)'
;MFTNNQRQEERTGKYGTPRLQYLQELVNQFQNAADEERKERIVANLANFAYDPYNYTFLRQLNVLELFLDCITEPNEKLVEFGIGGICNSCVDPANAAIITQSGGIPLTIQCLSSPVRNTVSGKACDSLLLPSRFITCLAHPGDDVVGCPTPFSVFLTLPFSCWSVLYSFDISLIFQKTFLRYWIDSLGCFEAVNYALGSLYYLCNSSTKEEILKPEVIDVINRYAAAETVNVSFSNLAKAFLDKHVYENR
;
A
#
# COMPACT_ATOMS: atom_id res chain seq x y z
N MET A 1 3.18 -14.32 -3.76
CA MET A 1 3.65 -15.58 -3.14
C MET A 1 4.68 -15.18 -2.11
N PHE A 2 4.36 -15.32 -0.82
CA PHE A 2 5.21 -14.88 0.28
C PHE A 2 6.52 -15.65 0.36
N THR A 3 7.59 -15.01 0.78
CA THR A 3 8.92 -15.60 0.84
C THR A 3 9.08 -16.45 2.10
N ASN A 4 10.06 -17.35 2.09
CA ASN A 4 10.46 -18.17 3.23
C ASN A 4 11.98 -18.35 3.21
N ASN A 5 12.55 -18.97 4.26
CA ASN A 5 14.00 -19.15 4.37
C ASN A 5 14.61 -19.84 3.15
N GLN A 6 14.02 -20.94 2.69
CA GLN A 6 14.50 -21.67 1.52
C GLN A 6 14.56 -20.78 0.27
N ARG A 7 13.49 -20.04 -0.03
CA ARG A 7 13.47 -19.13 -1.19
C ARG A 7 14.44 -17.96 -1.05
N GLN A 8 14.69 -17.50 0.18
CA GLN A 8 15.74 -16.50 0.39
C GLN A 8 17.11 -17.07 0.09
N GLU A 9 17.42 -18.27 0.59
CA GLU A 9 18.70 -18.94 0.35
C GLU A 9 18.90 -19.17 -1.16
N GLU A 10 17.87 -19.66 -1.85
CA GLU A 10 17.87 -19.86 -3.32
C GLU A 10 18.13 -18.56 -4.08
N ARG A 11 17.49 -17.45 -3.70
CA ARG A 11 17.64 -16.14 -4.38
C ARG A 11 18.94 -15.42 -4.03
N THR A 12 19.41 -15.57 -2.80
CA THR A 12 20.65 -14.95 -2.33
C THR A 12 21.84 -15.63 -3.02
N GLY A 13 21.78 -16.96 -3.16
CA GLY A 13 22.88 -17.73 -3.73
C GLY A 13 24.16 -17.61 -2.91
N LYS A 14 25.27 -18.10 -3.47
CA LYS A 14 26.56 -18.24 -2.75
C LYS A 14 27.20 -16.91 -2.32
N TYR A 15 26.92 -15.82 -3.03
CA TYR A 15 27.56 -14.51 -2.82
C TYR A 15 26.56 -13.39 -2.54
N GLY A 16 25.28 -13.70 -2.34
CA GLY A 16 24.29 -12.68 -2.07
C GLY A 16 24.39 -12.13 -0.65
N THR A 17 23.91 -10.91 -0.49
CA THR A 17 23.82 -10.24 0.81
C THR A 17 22.67 -10.85 1.63
N PRO A 18 22.91 -11.25 2.90
CA PRO A 18 21.84 -11.67 3.80
C PRO A 18 20.71 -10.64 3.89
N ARG A 19 19.46 -11.12 3.99
CA ARG A 19 18.26 -10.25 3.95
C ARG A 19 18.32 -9.10 4.96
N LEU A 20 18.69 -9.37 6.21
CA LEU A 20 18.82 -8.34 7.24
C LEU A 20 19.86 -7.28 6.85
N GLN A 21 21.03 -7.71 6.38
CA GLN A 21 22.10 -6.80 5.97
C GLN A 21 21.69 -5.94 4.76
N TYR A 22 20.97 -6.53 3.80
CA TYR A 22 20.46 -5.78 2.65
C TYR A 22 19.46 -4.70 3.07
N LEU A 23 18.51 -5.04 3.95
CA LEU A 23 17.54 -4.07 4.47
C LEU A 23 18.24 -2.98 5.31
N GLN A 24 19.25 -3.34 6.10
CA GLN A 24 20.04 -2.37 6.87
C GLN A 24 20.80 -1.41 5.96
N GLU A 25 21.34 -1.89 4.84
CA GLU A 25 22.01 -1.06 3.85
C GLU A 25 21.03 -0.07 3.20
N LEU A 26 19.78 -0.47 2.92
CA LEU A 26 18.75 0.47 2.46
C LEU A 26 18.46 1.57 3.49
N VAL A 27 18.30 1.20 4.77
CA VAL A 27 18.08 2.18 5.86
C VAL A 27 19.26 3.15 5.97
N ASN A 28 20.49 2.65 5.92
CA ASN A 28 21.69 3.48 5.94
C ASN A 28 21.74 4.43 4.74
N GLN A 29 21.40 3.95 3.54
CA GLN A 29 21.36 4.79 2.35
C GLN A 29 20.28 5.86 2.44
N PHE A 30 19.12 5.59 3.05
CA PHE A 30 18.09 6.58 3.28
C PHE A 30 18.59 7.70 4.20
N GLN A 31 19.18 7.33 5.33
CA GLN A 31 19.70 8.28 6.33
C GLN A 31 20.82 9.17 5.80
N ASN A 32 21.63 8.66 4.86
CA ASN A 32 22.76 9.39 4.27
C ASN A 32 22.44 10.03 2.91
N ALA A 33 21.22 9.87 2.40
CA ALA A 33 20.84 10.47 1.12
C ALA A 33 20.61 11.98 1.28
N ALA A 34 21.37 12.77 0.52
CA ALA A 34 21.16 14.21 0.40
C ALA A 34 20.07 14.57 -0.63
N ASP A 35 19.76 13.63 -1.53
CA ASP A 35 18.82 13.83 -2.63
C ASP A 35 17.47 13.15 -2.33
N GLU A 36 16.39 13.91 -2.53
CA GLU A 36 15.01 13.48 -2.26
C GLU A 36 14.55 12.35 -3.18
N GLU A 37 14.94 12.36 -4.45
CA GLU A 37 14.57 11.29 -5.39
C GLU A 37 15.18 9.94 -4.95
N ARG A 38 16.40 9.96 -4.42
CA ARG A 38 17.01 8.77 -3.83
C ARG A 38 16.25 8.28 -2.61
N LYS A 39 15.82 9.19 -1.72
CA LYS A 39 15.00 8.83 -0.55
C LYS A 39 13.68 8.18 -0.99
N GLU A 40 12.98 8.78 -1.95
CA GLU A 40 11.72 8.26 -2.51
C GLU A 40 11.86 6.81 -2.97
N ARG A 41 12.89 6.54 -3.79
CA ARG A 41 13.16 5.18 -4.30
C ARG A 41 13.46 4.18 -3.19
N ILE A 42 14.16 4.60 -2.14
CA ILE A 42 14.51 3.73 -1.01
C ILE A 42 13.26 3.41 -0.18
N VAL A 43 12.44 4.41 0.15
CA VAL A 43 11.20 4.19 0.94
C VAL A 43 10.21 3.33 0.16
N ALA A 44 10.05 3.57 -1.15
CA ALA A 44 9.23 2.72 -2.01
C ALA A 44 9.72 1.26 -1.98
N ASN A 45 11.04 1.04 -2.02
CA ASN A 45 11.61 -0.31 -1.93
C ASN A 45 11.34 -0.96 -0.56
N LEU A 46 11.54 -0.22 0.53
CA LEU A 46 11.23 -0.68 1.88
C LEU A 46 9.73 -1.01 2.04
N ALA A 47 8.84 -0.17 1.51
CA ALA A 47 7.39 -0.40 1.54
C ALA A 47 6.98 -1.65 0.74
N ASN A 48 7.67 -1.95 -0.37
CA ASN A 48 7.49 -3.19 -1.10
C ASN A 48 7.95 -4.42 -0.30
N PHE A 49 9.04 -4.32 0.47
CA PHE A 49 9.45 -5.40 1.38
C PHE A 49 8.46 -5.60 2.53
N ALA A 50 7.83 -4.53 3.01
CA ALA A 50 6.79 -4.58 4.03
C ALA A 50 5.53 -5.32 3.57
N TYR A 51 5.36 -5.61 2.28
CA TYR A 51 4.24 -6.45 1.83
C TYR A 51 4.33 -7.89 2.34
N ASP A 52 5.55 -8.41 2.53
CA ASP A 52 5.79 -9.83 2.84
C ASP A 52 6.10 -10.02 4.33
N PRO A 53 5.26 -10.76 5.09
CA PRO A 53 5.44 -10.97 6.52
C PRO A 53 6.78 -11.59 6.91
N TYR A 54 7.44 -12.28 5.97
CA TYR A 54 8.81 -12.76 6.15
C TYR A 54 9.77 -11.66 6.61
N ASN A 55 9.57 -10.42 6.16
CA ASN A 55 10.45 -9.31 6.47
C ASN A 55 10.13 -8.61 7.79
N TYR A 56 8.97 -8.85 8.41
CA TYR A 56 8.51 -8.04 9.55
C TYR A 56 9.46 -8.05 10.74
N THR A 57 10.09 -9.18 11.06
CA THR A 57 11.09 -9.24 12.14
C THR A 57 12.29 -8.34 11.86
N PHE A 58 12.77 -8.30 10.62
CA PHE A 58 13.87 -7.43 10.21
C PHE A 58 13.45 -5.97 10.18
N LEU A 59 12.25 -5.67 9.69
CA LEU A 59 11.72 -4.29 9.64
C LEU A 59 11.58 -3.70 11.05
N ARG A 60 11.11 -4.50 12.02
CA ARG A 60 11.08 -4.11 13.43
C ARG A 60 12.48 -3.93 14.00
N GLN A 61 13.39 -4.86 13.73
CA GLN A 61 14.78 -4.77 14.22
C GLN A 61 15.50 -3.52 13.71
N LEU A 62 15.15 -3.04 12.51
CA LEU A 62 15.76 -1.89 11.86
C LEU A 62 14.97 -0.59 12.03
N ASN A 63 13.91 -0.58 12.86
CA ASN A 63 13.02 0.57 13.09
C ASN A 63 12.43 1.16 11.78
N VAL A 64 12.10 0.29 10.82
CA VAL A 64 11.57 0.74 9.52
C VAL A 64 10.12 1.22 9.64
N LEU A 65 9.37 0.74 10.65
CA LEU A 65 8.00 1.22 10.89
C LEU A 65 8.01 2.69 11.32
N GLU A 66 8.93 3.07 12.19
CA GLU A 66 9.18 4.44 12.62
C GLU A 66 9.70 5.29 11.46
N LEU A 67 10.61 4.76 10.64
CA LEU A 67 11.07 5.43 9.42
C LEU A 67 9.90 5.75 8.48
N PHE A 68 8.93 4.85 8.32
CA PHE A 68 7.72 5.14 7.54
C PHE A 68 6.87 6.26 8.16
N LEU A 69 6.76 6.31 9.50
CA LEU A 69 6.05 7.40 10.19
C LEU A 69 6.78 8.73 10.00
N ASP A 70 8.11 8.75 10.09
CA ASP A 70 8.92 9.95 9.81
C ASP A 70 8.65 10.45 8.38
N CYS A 71 8.60 9.54 7.39
CA CYS A 71 8.27 9.89 6.00
C CYS A 71 6.88 10.52 5.82
N ILE A 72 5.89 10.16 6.64
CA ILE A 72 4.55 10.77 6.61
C ILE A 72 4.57 12.24 7.06
N THR A 73 5.58 12.64 7.83
CA THR A 73 5.73 14.03 8.31
C THR A 73 6.52 14.92 7.36
N GLU A 74 7.15 14.34 6.35
CA GLU A 74 7.97 15.08 5.38
C GLU A 74 7.08 15.95 4.45
N PRO A 75 7.58 17.10 3.99
CA PRO A 75 6.87 17.92 3.01
C PRO A 75 6.84 17.28 1.61
N ASN A 76 7.70 16.28 1.36
CA ASN A 76 7.74 15.56 0.09
C ASN A 76 6.55 14.57 0.01
N GLU A 77 5.59 14.92 -0.82
CA GLU A 77 4.35 14.16 -1.04
C GLU A 77 4.56 12.68 -1.40
N LYS A 78 5.65 12.35 -2.11
CA LYS A 78 5.97 10.94 -2.43
C LYS A 78 6.52 10.19 -1.22
N LEU A 79 7.30 10.85 -0.35
CA LEU A 79 7.72 10.23 0.90
C LEU A 79 6.50 9.95 1.79
N VAL A 80 5.54 10.87 1.83
CA VAL A 80 4.28 10.67 2.54
C VAL A 80 3.54 9.45 1.99
N GLU A 81 3.38 9.37 0.67
CA GLU A 81 2.69 8.27 -0.02
C GLU A 81 3.36 6.91 0.24
N PHE A 82 4.67 6.81 0.06
CA PHE A 82 5.39 5.56 0.30
C PHE A 82 5.46 5.22 1.80
N GLY A 83 5.54 6.21 2.68
CA GLY A 83 5.48 6.04 4.13
C GLY A 83 4.16 5.40 4.55
N ILE A 84 3.02 6.00 4.19
CA ILE A 84 1.71 5.43 4.53
C ILE A 84 1.45 4.09 3.83
N GLY A 85 1.98 3.89 2.62
CA GLY A 85 1.96 2.59 1.94
C GLY A 85 2.72 1.50 2.72
N GLY A 86 3.89 1.84 3.26
CA GLY A 86 4.67 0.96 4.13
C GLY A 86 3.95 0.60 5.44
N ILE A 87 3.28 1.58 6.06
CA ILE A 87 2.42 1.36 7.25
C ILE A 87 1.25 0.43 6.91
N CYS A 88 0.54 0.69 5.82
CA CYS A 88 -0.60 -0.13 5.39
C CYS A 88 -0.20 -1.59 5.15
N ASN A 89 0.95 -1.81 4.49
CA ASN A 89 1.49 -3.15 4.25
C ASN A 89 1.93 -3.87 5.54
N SER A 90 2.27 -3.13 6.59
CA SER A 90 2.82 -3.69 7.83
C SER A 90 1.78 -3.92 8.92
N CYS A 91 0.75 -3.09 9.00
CA CYS A 91 -0.17 -3.01 10.14
C CYS A 91 -1.17 -4.19 10.26
N VAL A 92 -1.20 -5.11 9.29
CA VAL A 92 -1.96 -6.37 9.40
C VAL A 92 -1.37 -7.31 10.46
N ASP A 93 -0.06 -7.22 10.75
CA ASP A 93 0.58 -7.94 11.86
C ASP A 93 0.32 -7.21 13.19
N PRO A 94 -0.28 -7.86 14.20
CA PRO A 94 -0.53 -7.28 15.50
C PRO A 94 0.72 -6.69 16.19
N ALA A 95 1.90 -7.30 16.00
CA ALA A 95 3.14 -6.78 16.58
C ALA A 95 3.57 -5.45 15.93
N ASN A 96 3.39 -5.34 14.61
CA ASN A 96 3.65 -4.10 13.89
C ASN A 96 2.61 -3.04 14.24
N ALA A 97 1.32 -3.41 14.28
CA ALA A 97 0.23 -2.51 14.66
C ALA A 97 0.45 -1.90 16.06
N ALA A 98 0.93 -2.70 17.01
CA ALA A 98 1.28 -2.23 18.35
C ALA A 98 2.41 -1.19 18.33
N ILE A 99 3.50 -1.45 17.59
CA ILE A 99 4.61 -0.48 17.44
C ILE A 99 4.12 0.80 16.77
N ILE A 100 3.41 0.70 15.64
CA ILE A 100 2.86 1.84 14.91
C ILE A 100 1.97 2.70 15.83
N THR A 101 1.12 2.05 16.63
CA THR A 101 0.25 2.75 17.59
C THR A 101 1.05 3.44 18.68
N GLN A 102 2.03 2.74 19.27
CA GLN A 102 2.89 3.28 20.34
C GLN A 102 3.77 4.44 19.86
N SER A 103 4.16 4.44 18.59
CA SER A 103 4.95 5.50 17.96
C SER A 103 4.09 6.66 17.42
N GLY A 104 2.80 6.75 17.77
CA GLY A 104 1.93 7.86 17.38
C GLY A 104 1.44 7.80 15.93
N GLY A 105 1.37 6.60 15.33
CA GLY A 105 0.99 6.44 13.93
C GLY A 105 -0.49 6.68 13.61
N ILE A 106 -1.39 6.62 14.59
CA ILE A 106 -2.84 6.85 14.40
C ILE A 106 -3.13 8.28 13.91
N PRO A 107 -2.71 9.35 14.61
CA PRO A 107 -2.98 10.72 14.16
C PRO A 107 -2.35 11.01 12.79
N LEU A 108 -1.17 10.47 12.51
CA LEU A 108 -0.52 10.59 11.20
C LEU A 108 -1.31 9.89 10.09
N THR A 109 -1.84 8.70 10.36
CA THR A 109 -2.70 7.96 9.42
C THR A 109 -4.00 8.72 9.15
N ILE A 110 -4.62 9.28 10.19
CA ILE A 110 -5.85 10.10 10.05
C ILE A 110 -5.55 11.36 9.23
N GLN A 111 -4.40 12.01 9.45
CA GLN A 111 -3.97 13.17 8.65
C GLN A 111 -3.87 12.83 7.16
N CYS A 112 -3.43 11.63 6.79
CA CYS A 112 -3.39 11.18 5.40
C CYS A 112 -4.77 11.07 4.73
N LEU A 113 -5.87 11.00 5.50
CA LEU A 113 -7.24 11.14 4.96
C LEU A 113 -7.58 12.58 4.58
N SER A 114 -6.84 13.56 5.11
CA SER A 114 -7.03 15.00 4.86
C SER A 114 -6.03 15.56 3.84
N SER A 115 -5.08 14.74 3.37
CA SER A 115 -4.19 15.07 2.24
C SER A 115 -5.05 15.54 1.07
N PRO A 116 -4.66 16.61 0.34
CA PRO A 116 -5.61 17.44 -0.38
C PRO A 116 -6.45 16.61 -1.34
N VAL A 117 -7.70 16.39 -0.94
CA VAL A 117 -8.84 16.37 -1.85
C VAL A 117 -8.96 17.78 -2.41
N ARG A 118 -7.94 18.22 -3.16
CA ARG A 118 -7.99 19.39 -4.02
C ARG A 118 -8.15 18.82 -5.43
N ASN A 119 -9.42 18.76 -5.86
CA ASN A 119 -9.89 18.65 -7.24
C ASN A 119 -10.09 17.26 -7.86
N THR A 120 -10.91 16.40 -7.25
CA THR A 120 -11.63 15.34 -8.01
C THR A 120 -13.15 15.34 -7.81
N VAL A 121 -13.73 16.42 -7.27
CA VAL A 121 -15.19 16.70 -7.41
C VAL A 121 -15.50 17.42 -8.74
N SER A 122 -14.49 17.68 -9.56
CA SER A 122 -14.65 18.20 -10.92
C SER A 122 -13.95 17.27 -11.89
N GLY A 123 -14.74 16.42 -12.52
CA GLY A 123 -14.29 15.49 -13.55
C GLY A 123 -13.49 16.20 -14.63
N LYS A 124 -12.31 15.64 -14.93
CA LYS A 124 -11.57 15.70 -16.20
C LYS A 124 -10.20 15.03 -16.00
N ALA A 125 -10.16 13.70 -16.05
CA ALA A 125 -8.94 12.95 -16.36
C ALA A 125 -9.28 11.47 -16.63
N CYS A 126 -10.09 11.21 -17.66
CA CYS A 126 -10.11 9.87 -18.30
C CYS A 126 -10.44 9.92 -19.80
N ASP A 127 -10.82 11.09 -20.36
CA ASP A 127 -11.05 11.26 -21.80
C ASP A 127 -9.89 11.99 -22.48
N SER A 128 -8.71 11.39 -22.47
CA SER A 128 -7.66 11.64 -23.47
C SER A 128 -6.45 10.80 -23.12
N LEU A 129 -6.32 9.64 -23.75
CA LEU A 129 -5.09 9.10 -24.35
C LEU A 129 -5.42 7.69 -24.86
N LEU A 130 -6.23 7.65 -25.92
CA LEU A 130 -5.86 6.78 -27.03
C LEU A 130 -4.39 7.09 -27.35
N LEU A 131 -3.55 6.05 -27.38
CA LEU A 131 -2.31 5.85 -28.15
C LEU A 131 -1.24 5.13 -27.31
N PRO A 132 -0.24 4.47 -27.93
CA PRO A 132 -0.35 3.37 -28.88
C PRO A 132 0.57 2.20 -28.45
N SER A 133 0.47 1.06 -29.13
CA SER A 133 1.26 -0.17 -28.93
C SER A 133 2.77 -0.07 -29.22
N ARG A 134 3.47 0.99 -28.80
CA ARG A 134 4.90 1.20 -29.11
C ARG A 134 5.69 1.84 -27.96
N PHE A 135 5.81 1.15 -26.84
CA PHE A 135 6.91 1.38 -25.88
C PHE A 135 7.26 0.03 -25.22
N ILE A 136 7.75 -0.90 -26.05
CA ILE A 136 8.55 -2.05 -25.60
C ILE A 136 9.91 -1.85 -26.25
N THR A 137 10.83 -1.18 -25.55
CA THR A 137 12.29 -1.39 -25.69
C THR A 137 13.04 -0.66 -24.58
N CYS A 138 14.06 -1.34 -24.05
CA CYS A 138 15.10 -0.92 -23.09
C CYS A 138 14.66 -1.01 -21.61
N LEU A 139 15.20 -1.88 -20.74
CA LEU A 139 16.49 -2.58 -20.71
C LEU A 139 16.28 -4.04 -20.27
N ALA A 140 16.48 -4.96 -21.20
CA ALA A 140 16.76 -6.36 -20.91
C ALA A 140 18.25 -6.60 -21.15
N HIS A 141 18.97 -7.08 -20.14
CA HIS A 141 20.13 -7.92 -20.39
C HIS A 141 19.64 -9.36 -20.66
N PRO A 142 20.32 -10.11 -21.54
CA PRO A 142 19.75 -11.29 -22.18
C PRO A 142 19.84 -12.53 -21.28
N GLY A 143 18.70 -13.21 -21.14
CA GLY A 143 18.62 -14.57 -20.62
C GLY A 143 17.60 -14.71 -19.51
N ASP A 144 16.32 -14.85 -19.87
CA ASP A 144 15.38 -15.79 -19.23
C ASP A 144 14.03 -15.79 -19.98
N ASP A 145 13.51 -17.00 -20.18
CA ASP A 145 12.48 -17.37 -21.14
C ASP A 145 11.06 -16.86 -20.85
N VAL A 146 10.37 -16.48 -21.94
CA VAL A 146 8.97 -16.05 -21.96
C VAL A 146 8.04 -17.26 -21.98
N VAL A 147 7.17 -17.40 -20.97
CA VAL A 147 5.99 -18.28 -21.05
C VAL A 147 4.75 -17.62 -20.44
N GLY A 148 3.71 -17.46 -21.28
CA GLY A 148 2.30 -17.49 -20.86
C GLY A 148 1.62 -16.15 -20.63
N CYS A 149 1.00 -15.60 -21.69
CA CYS A 149 0.03 -14.50 -21.61
C CYS A 149 -1.40 -15.07 -21.54
N PRO A 150 -2.24 -14.70 -20.56
CA PRO A 150 -3.68 -14.73 -20.73
C PRO A 150 -4.32 -13.32 -20.64
N THR A 151 -5.42 -13.21 -21.37
CA THR A 151 -6.31 -12.09 -21.72
C THR A 151 -6.56 -10.95 -20.69
N PRO A 152 -6.97 -9.74 -21.14
CA PRO A 152 -7.07 -8.54 -20.31
C PRO A 152 -8.15 -8.61 -19.21
N PHE A 153 -7.75 -8.22 -18.01
CA PHE A 153 -8.53 -8.23 -16.76
C PHE A 153 -9.60 -7.12 -16.66
N SER A 154 -9.80 -6.33 -17.70
CA SER A 154 -10.74 -5.18 -17.72
C SER A 154 -12.22 -5.56 -17.56
N VAL A 155 -12.55 -6.86 -17.56
CA VAL A 155 -13.90 -7.40 -17.38
C VAL A 155 -14.23 -7.70 -15.90
N PHE A 156 -13.24 -7.83 -15.01
CA PHE A 156 -13.47 -8.30 -13.64
C PHE A 156 -13.80 -7.21 -12.61
N LEU A 157 -13.46 -5.94 -12.89
CA LEU A 157 -13.67 -4.83 -11.95
C LEU A 157 -15.05 -4.16 -12.08
N THR A 158 -15.92 -4.65 -12.97
CA THR A 158 -17.26 -4.10 -13.23
C THR A 158 -18.40 -4.99 -12.74
N LEU A 159 -18.11 -6.10 -12.04
CA LEU A 159 -19.15 -7.04 -11.63
C LEU A 159 -19.83 -6.63 -10.31
N PRO A 160 -21.17 -6.75 -10.24
CA PRO A 160 -21.95 -6.42 -9.05
C PRO A 160 -21.65 -7.34 -7.87
N PHE A 161 -21.83 -6.81 -6.65
CA PHE A 161 -21.53 -7.43 -5.34
C PHE A 161 -22.07 -8.86 -5.17
N SER A 162 -23.14 -9.22 -5.89
CA SER A 162 -23.75 -10.56 -5.88
C SER A 162 -22.87 -11.67 -6.47
N CYS A 163 -21.80 -11.35 -7.22
CA CYS A 163 -20.85 -12.35 -7.71
C CYS A 163 -19.73 -12.68 -6.71
N TRP A 164 -19.59 -11.93 -5.61
CA TRP A 164 -18.57 -12.20 -4.59
C TRP A 164 -18.89 -13.39 -3.69
N SER A 165 -20.16 -13.79 -3.55
CA SER A 165 -20.56 -14.94 -2.72
C SER A 165 -20.07 -16.29 -3.26
N VAL A 166 -19.63 -16.38 -4.52
CA VAL A 166 -19.11 -17.61 -5.13
C VAL A 166 -17.58 -17.73 -4.98
N LEU A 167 -16.89 -16.68 -4.52
CA LEU A 167 -15.43 -16.65 -4.37
C LEU A 167 -14.92 -16.93 -2.95
N TYR A 168 -15.77 -17.45 -2.06
CA TYR A 168 -15.38 -17.85 -0.69
C TYR A 168 -14.44 -19.07 -0.61
N SER A 169 -13.97 -19.60 -1.74
CA SER A 169 -13.07 -20.76 -1.80
C SER A 169 -11.83 -20.60 -2.69
N PHE A 170 -11.52 -19.38 -3.15
CA PHE A 170 -10.29 -19.13 -3.92
C PHE A 170 -9.54 -17.92 -3.34
N ASP A 171 -8.23 -18.08 -3.20
CA ASP A 171 -7.31 -17.17 -2.50
C ASP A 171 -7.19 -15.80 -3.24
N ILE A 172 -8.14 -14.91 -2.96
CA ILE A 172 -8.29 -13.54 -3.53
C ILE A 172 -7.04 -12.68 -3.32
N SER A 173 -6.21 -13.00 -2.33
CA SER A 173 -4.99 -12.26 -1.95
C SER A 173 -3.96 -12.16 -3.08
N LEU A 174 -3.88 -13.15 -3.97
CA LEU A 174 -2.78 -13.27 -4.93
C LEU A 174 -3.04 -12.62 -6.30
N ILE A 175 -4.30 -12.59 -6.74
CA ILE A 175 -4.70 -12.05 -8.06
C ILE A 175 -4.81 -10.52 -8.01
N PHE A 176 -5.25 -9.98 -6.87
CA PHE A 176 -5.28 -8.54 -6.64
C PHE A 176 -3.88 -7.93 -6.75
N GLN A 177 -2.84 -8.66 -6.35
CA GLN A 177 -1.49 -8.12 -6.17
C GLN A 177 -0.61 -7.99 -7.41
N LYS A 178 -0.56 -9.01 -8.28
CA LYS A 178 0.41 -9.02 -9.40
C LYS A 178 0.07 -7.99 -10.47
N THR A 179 -1.23 -7.73 -10.67
CA THR A 179 -1.72 -6.73 -11.61
C THR A 179 -1.60 -5.32 -11.03
N PHE A 180 -1.83 -5.17 -9.71
CA PHE A 180 -1.76 -3.88 -9.02
C PHE A 180 -0.34 -3.34 -8.95
N LEU A 181 0.67 -4.13 -8.53
CA LEU A 181 2.04 -3.63 -8.35
C LEU A 181 2.74 -3.22 -9.66
N ARG A 182 2.40 -3.85 -10.80
CA ARG A 182 2.94 -3.52 -12.12
C ARG A 182 2.26 -2.28 -12.73
N TYR A 183 0.96 -2.07 -12.45
CA TYR A 183 0.26 -0.82 -12.78
C TYR A 183 0.66 0.33 -11.84
N TRP A 184 1.01 0.03 -10.59
CA TRP A 184 1.36 0.98 -9.51
C TRP A 184 2.64 1.78 -9.77
N ILE A 185 3.64 1.19 -10.45
CA ILE A 185 4.89 1.89 -10.81
C ILE A 185 4.74 2.70 -12.10
N ASP A 186 3.87 2.27 -13.03
CA ASP A 186 3.85 2.78 -14.42
C ASP A 186 2.62 3.65 -14.75
N SER A 187 1.60 3.78 -13.88
CA SER A 187 0.39 4.60 -14.13
C SER A 187 0.21 5.75 -13.14
N LEU A 188 0.67 6.94 -13.56
CA LEU A 188 -0.01 8.23 -13.39
C LEU A 188 -0.55 8.60 -11.99
N GLY A 189 0.34 9.14 -11.14
CA GLY A 189 0.20 10.46 -10.49
C GLY A 189 -1.16 10.89 -9.90
N CYS A 190 -1.81 10.04 -9.10
CA CYS A 190 -2.92 10.45 -8.23
C CYS A 190 -2.82 9.75 -6.86
N PHE A 191 -2.12 10.40 -5.91
CA PHE A 191 -2.16 10.19 -4.46
C PHE A 191 -2.98 9.00 -3.93
N GLU A 192 -2.34 7.83 -3.81
CA GLU A 192 -2.95 6.64 -3.18
C GLU A 192 -2.90 6.70 -1.64
N ALA A 193 -2.36 7.78 -1.05
CA ALA A 193 -2.21 7.95 0.39
C ALA A 193 -3.53 7.76 1.18
N VAL A 194 -4.66 8.17 0.60
CA VAL A 194 -5.99 7.96 1.20
C VAL A 194 -6.38 6.48 1.26
N ASN A 195 -6.11 5.71 0.20
CA ASN A 195 -6.39 4.27 0.17
C ASN A 195 -5.56 3.54 1.24
N TYR A 196 -4.27 3.88 1.32
CA TYR A 196 -3.39 3.34 2.35
C TYR A 196 -3.79 3.77 3.77
N ALA A 197 -4.26 5.00 3.95
CA ALA A 197 -4.76 5.46 5.23
C ALA A 197 -6.02 4.70 5.66
N LEU A 198 -7.02 4.56 4.77
CA LEU A 198 -8.22 3.77 5.01
C LEU A 198 -7.90 2.31 5.33
N GLY A 199 -7.01 1.69 4.54
CA GLY A 199 -6.53 0.33 4.77
C GLY A 199 -5.79 0.18 6.10
N SER A 200 -4.96 1.16 6.47
CA SER A 200 -4.25 1.15 7.74
C SER A 200 -5.22 1.25 8.93
N LEU A 201 -6.18 2.18 8.88
CA LEU A 201 -7.18 2.33 9.93
C LEU A 201 -8.04 1.08 10.09
N TYR A 202 -8.34 0.37 9.00
CA TYR A 202 -9.09 -0.89 9.05
C TYR A 202 -8.43 -1.96 9.95
N TYR A 203 -7.10 -2.03 9.97
CA TYR A 203 -6.34 -2.96 10.81
C TYR A 203 -5.95 -2.37 12.16
N LEU A 204 -5.65 -1.07 12.21
CA LEU A 204 -5.26 -0.39 13.45
C LEU A 204 -6.44 -0.20 14.41
N CYS A 205 -7.68 -0.12 13.92
CA CYS A 205 -8.87 0.01 14.76
C CYS A 205 -9.17 -1.29 15.51
N ASN A 206 -9.05 -1.23 16.83
CA ASN A 206 -9.29 -2.33 17.76
C ASN A 206 -9.79 -1.78 19.12
N SER A 207 -9.96 -2.64 20.11
CA SER A 207 -10.51 -2.26 21.42
C SER A 207 -9.72 -1.17 22.16
N SER A 208 -8.40 -1.05 21.97
CA SER A 208 -7.57 -0.03 22.63
C SER A 208 -7.45 1.27 21.82
N THR A 209 -7.70 1.24 20.52
CA THR A 209 -7.52 2.39 19.62
C THR A 209 -8.82 3.01 19.11
N LYS A 210 -9.95 2.31 19.29
CA LYS A 210 -11.28 2.72 18.79
C LYS A 210 -11.73 4.09 19.28
N GLU A 211 -11.38 4.50 20.50
CA GLU A 211 -11.77 5.82 21.04
C GLU A 211 -11.10 6.97 20.30
N GLU A 212 -9.91 6.72 19.74
CA GLU A 212 -9.19 7.70 18.93
C GLU A 212 -9.62 7.66 17.46
N ILE A 213 -9.77 6.45 16.89
CA ILE A 213 -10.06 6.26 15.47
C ILE A 213 -11.53 6.54 15.14
N LEU A 214 -12.47 6.22 16.04
CA LEU A 214 -13.91 6.37 15.80
C LEU A 214 -14.47 7.72 16.28
N LYS A 215 -13.61 8.74 16.41
CA LYS A 215 -14.06 10.11 16.67
C LYS A 215 -15.02 10.59 15.58
N PRO A 216 -16.07 11.38 15.92
CA PRO A 216 -17.08 11.81 14.96
C PRO A 216 -16.49 12.48 13.70
N GLU A 217 -15.42 13.25 13.87
CA GLU A 217 -14.77 13.97 12.77
C GLU A 217 -14.08 13.01 11.78
N VAL A 218 -13.50 11.92 12.28
CA VAL A 218 -12.86 10.88 11.44
C VAL A 218 -13.93 10.08 10.70
N ILE A 219 -15.00 9.71 11.40
CA ILE A 219 -16.13 8.98 10.82
C ILE A 219 -16.84 9.80 9.73
N ASP A 220 -16.98 11.12 9.90
CA ASP A 220 -17.51 12.00 8.85
C ASP A 220 -16.67 11.93 7.57
N VAL A 221 -15.34 12.02 7.70
CA VAL A 221 -14.41 11.92 6.56
C VAL A 221 -14.57 10.56 5.86
N ILE A 222 -14.62 9.46 6.61
CA ILE A 222 -14.77 8.11 6.03
C ILE A 222 -16.12 7.95 5.34
N ASN A 223 -17.21 8.48 5.90
CA ASN A 223 -18.53 8.48 5.26
C ASN A 223 -18.54 9.24 3.94
N ARG A 224 -17.83 10.37 3.84
CA ARG A 224 -17.67 11.12 2.58
C ARG A 224 -16.96 10.29 1.52
N TYR A 225 -15.94 9.52 1.88
CA TYR A 225 -15.29 8.58 0.95
C TYR A 225 -16.22 7.42 0.57
N ALA A 226 -16.99 6.86 1.52
CA ALA A 226 -17.97 5.82 1.23
C ALA A 226 -19.03 6.28 0.22
N ALA A 227 -19.46 7.54 0.28
CA ALA A 227 -20.43 8.15 -0.64
C ALA A 227 -19.85 8.55 -2.00
N ALA A 228 -18.53 8.51 -2.21
CA ALA A 228 -17.88 8.96 -3.45
C ALA A 228 -18.11 8.03 -4.66
N GLU A 229 -18.65 6.82 -4.45
CA GLU A 229 -19.06 5.80 -5.43
C GLU A 229 -18.27 5.83 -6.76
N THR A 230 -18.87 6.40 -7.81
CA THR A 230 -18.38 6.34 -9.20
C THR A 230 -17.18 7.23 -9.48
N VAL A 231 -16.84 8.14 -8.57
CA VAL A 231 -15.67 9.04 -8.71
C VAL A 231 -14.38 8.30 -8.36
N ASN A 232 -14.42 7.41 -7.36
CA ASN A 232 -13.33 6.48 -7.06
C ASN A 232 -13.88 5.26 -6.29
N VAL A 233 -14.10 4.18 -7.03
CA VAL A 233 -14.70 2.94 -6.50
C VAL A 233 -13.84 2.30 -5.40
N SER A 234 -12.51 2.46 -5.46
CA SER A 234 -11.59 1.88 -4.46
C SER A 234 -11.75 2.54 -3.08
N PHE A 235 -11.73 3.88 -3.02
CA PHE A 235 -11.94 4.62 -1.77
C PHE A 235 -13.30 4.29 -1.16
N SER A 236 -14.34 4.25 -2.00
CA SER A 236 -15.70 3.94 -1.55
C SER A 236 -15.79 2.54 -0.94
N ASN A 237 -15.19 1.54 -1.58
CA ASN A 237 -15.24 0.16 -1.10
C ASN A 237 -14.47 -0.03 0.23
N LEU A 238 -13.26 0.53 0.35
CA LEU A 238 -12.49 0.44 1.59
C LEU A 238 -13.14 1.19 2.75
N ALA A 239 -13.69 2.38 2.48
CA ALA A 239 -14.42 3.15 3.47
C ALA A 239 -15.68 2.41 3.96
N LYS A 240 -16.45 1.80 3.05
CA LYS A 240 -17.61 0.94 3.40
C LYS A 240 -17.17 -0.24 4.26
N ALA A 241 -16.13 -0.97 3.84
CA ALA A 241 -15.60 -2.10 4.60
C ALA A 241 -15.13 -1.71 6.02
N PHE A 242 -14.52 -0.53 6.17
CA PHE A 242 -14.17 0.02 7.48
C PHE A 242 -15.40 0.26 8.35
N LEU A 243 -16.41 0.96 7.81
CA LEU A 243 -17.63 1.30 8.54
C LEU A 243 -18.42 0.05 8.92
N ASP A 244 -18.55 -0.90 8.00
CA ASP A 244 -19.24 -2.16 8.24
C ASP A 244 -18.62 -2.89 9.44
N LYS A 245 -17.30 -3.10 9.43
CA LYS A 245 -16.59 -3.82 10.49
C LYS A 245 -16.58 -3.10 11.84
N HIS A 246 -16.31 -1.80 11.84
CA HIS A 246 -15.98 -1.09 13.10
C HIS A 246 -17.13 -0.28 13.67
N VAL A 247 -18.11 0.11 12.84
CA VAL A 247 -19.23 0.97 13.25
C VAL A 247 -20.56 0.22 13.26
N TYR A 248 -20.83 -0.60 12.24
CA TYR A 248 -22.14 -1.23 12.05
C TYR A 248 -22.23 -2.66 12.59
N GLU A 249 -21.18 -3.48 12.50
CA GLU A 249 -21.15 -4.86 13.04
C GLU A 249 -21.24 -4.90 14.58
N ASN A 250 -21.02 -3.79 15.27
CA ASN A 250 -21.11 -3.68 16.74
C ASN A 250 -22.43 -3.04 17.23
N ARG A 251 -23.48 -2.98 16.39
CA ARG A 251 -24.82 -2.50 16.76
C ARG A 251 -25.83 -3.61 17.00
#